data_AF-A0AAX3L606-F1
#
_entry.id   AF-A0AAX3L606-F1
#
_cell.length_a   1.000
_cell.length_b   1.000
_cell.length_c   1.000
_cell.angle_alpha   90.00
_cell.angle_beta   90.00
_cell.angle_gamma   90.00
#
_symmetry.space_group_name_H-M   'P 1'
#
loop_
_entity.id
_entity.type
_entity.pdbx_description
1 polymer ?
#
loop_
_entity_poly.entity_id
_entity_poly.type
_entity_poly.pdbx_seq_one_letter_code
_entity_poly.pdbx_strand_id
1 'polypeptide(L)'
;MSRLTAIICAVVICLLVSMAWAINHYRDNAITYKDQRDKATVRANTSEAITNNVITTMNLIRDISQATQHAKNELAQKGETRIVYIRQALEGDPCANQLVPAAAADSLREYADSLRPSTGGTDKR
;
A
#
# COMPACT_ATOMS: atom_id res chain seq x y z
N MET A 1 -79.30 -27.82 4.21
CA MET A 1 -78.61 -26.73 3.47
C MET A 1 -78.75 -26.99 1.98
N SER A 2 -79.08 -25.99 1.17
CA SER A 2 -79.23 -26.20 -0.29
C SER A 2 -77.85 -26.28 -0.94
N ARG A 3 -77.74 -27.00 -2.08
CA ARG A 3 -76.48 -27.07 -2.85
C ARG A 3 -75.95 -25.69 -3.23
N LEU A 4 -76.85 -24.71 -3.41
CA LEU A 4 -76.52 -23.32 -3.68
C LEU A 4 -75.73 -22.69 -2.53
N THR A 5 -76.16 -22.89 -1.28
CA THR A 5 -75.47 -22.38 -0.08
C THR A 5 -74.06 -22.95 0.02
N ALA A 6 -73.87 -24.24 -0.28
CA ALA A 6 -72.55 -24.87 -0.25
C ALA A 6 -71.60 -24.30 -1.32
N ILE A 7 -72.10 -24.04 -2.54
CA ILE A 7 -71.30 -23.45 -3.63
C ILE A 7 -70.87 -22.02 -3.27
N ILE A 8 -71.79 -21.21 -2.73
CA ILE A 8 -71.49 -19.83 -2.31
C ILE A 8 -70.41 -19.84 -1.21
N CYS A 9 -70.54 -20.69 -0.20
CA CYS A 9 -69.53 -20.82 0.85
C CYS A 9 -68.15 -21.22 0.29
N ALA A 10 -68.11 -22.18 -0.65
CA ALA A 10 -66.86 -22.60 -1.28
C ALA A 10 -66.18 -21.46 -2.05
N VAL A 11 -66.95 -20.66 -2.80
CA VAL A 11 -66.41 -19.50 -3.54
C VAL A 11 -65.86 -18.44 -2.59
N VAL A 12 -66.59 -18.14 -1.50
CA VAL A 12 -66.12 -17.16 -0.50
C VAL A 12 -64.83 -17.61 0.16
N ILE A 13 -64.72 -18.89 0.53
CA ILE A 13 -63.49 -19.44 1.13
C ILE A 13 -62.32 -19.36 0.12
N CYS A 14 -62.54 -19.72 -1.14
CA CYS A 14 -61.51 -19.61 -2.19
C CYS A 14 -61.03 -18.16 -2.38
N LEU A 15 -61.95 -17.18 -2.34
CA LEU A 15 -61.59 -15.77 -2.45
C LEU A 15 -60.75 -15.30 -1.25
N LEU A 16 -61.08 -15.73 -0.04
CA LEU A 16 -60.31 -15.35 1.16
C LEU A 16 -58.89 -15.95 1.13
N VAL A 17 -58.76 -17.20 0.72
CA VAL A 17 -57.46 -17.88 0.61
C VAL A 17 -56.59 -17.25 -0.47
N SER A 18 -57.15 -16.96 -1.66
CA SER A 18 -56.40 -16.32 -2.74
C SER A 18 -55.96 -14.90 -2.36
N MET A 19 -56.81 -14.15 -1.66
CA MET A 19 -56.48 -12.81 -1.17
C MET A 19 -55.37 -12.85 -0.11
N ALA A 20 -55.43 -13.80 0.84
CA ALA A 20 -54.40 -13.97 1.85
C ALA A 20 -53.03 -14.32 1.21
N TRP A 21 -53.03 -15.22 0.21
CA TRP A 21 -51.82 -15.58 -0.51
C TRP A 21 -51.24 -14.39 -1.30
N ALA A 22 -52.08 -13.63 -2.00
CA ALA A 22 -51.66 -12.44 -2.75
C ALA A 22 -51.02 -11.38 -1.86
N ILE A 23 -51.61 -11.12 -0.68
CA ILE A 23 -51.06 -10.18 0.30
C ILE A 23 -49.69 -10.65 0.79
N ASN A 24 -49.55 -11.94 1.11
CA ASN A 24 -48.27 -12.47 1.58
C ASN A 24 -47.19 -12.41 0.49
N HIS A 25 -47.54 -12.79 -0.75
CA HIS A 25 -46.62 -12.71 -1.89
C HIS A 25 -46.10 -11.29 -2.12
N TYR A 26 -46.97 -10.28 -2.01
CA TYR A 26 -46.56 -8.89 -2.19
C TYR A 26 -45.66 -8.39 -1.05
N ARG A 27 -45.91 -8.83 0.19
CA ARG A 27 -45.06 -8.50 1.35
C ARG A 27 -43.68 -9.15 1.24
N ASP A 28 -43.60 -10.42 0.89
CA ASP A 28 -42.33 -11.13 0.76
C ASP A 28 -41.45 -10.52 -0.33
N ASN A 29 -42.08 -10.08 -1.44
CA ASN A 29 -41.37 -9.33 -2.47
C ASN A 29 -40.82 -8.01 -1.95
N ALA A 30 -41.61 -7.22 -1.21
CA ALA A 30 -41.15 -5.95 -0.64
C ALA A 30 -39.99 -6.12 0.35
N ILE A 31 -40.02 -7.17 1.17
CA ILE A 31 -38.93 -7.50 2.10
C ILE A 31 -37.66 -7.89 1.34
N THR A 32 -37.80 -8.71 0.29
CA THR A 32 -36.68 -9.14 -0.54
C THR A 32 -36.01 -7.96 -1.26
N TYR A 33 -36.80 -7.05 -1.84
CA TYR A 33 -36.26 -5.85 -2.48
C TYR A 33 -35.55 -4.93 -1.49
N LYS A 34 -36.07 -4.81 -0.26
CA LYS A 34 -35.43 -4.03 0.79
C LYS A 34 -34.09 -4.65 1.21
N ASP A 35 -34.04 -5.96 1.45
CA ASP A 35 -32.81 -6.68 1.81
C ASP A 35 -31.73 -6.55 0.73
N GLN A 36 -32.11 -6.69 -0.54
CA GLN A 36 -31.19 -6.49 -1.66
C GLN A 36 -30.60 -5.07 -1.69
N ARG A 37 -31.43 -4.04 -1.43
CA ARG A 37 -30.96 -2.66 -1.33
C ARG A 37 -30.03 -2.46 -0.16
N ASP A 38 -30.42 -2.91 1.04
CA ASP A 38 -29.58 -2.77 2.23
C ASP A 38 -28.23 -3.46 2.02
N LYS A 39 -28.21 -4.64 1.42
CA LYS A 39 -26.98 -5.35 1.05
C LYS A 39 -26.15 -4.58 0.02
N ALA A 40 -26.79 -3.99 -1.00
CA ALA A 40 -26.10 -3.17 -1.99
C ALA A 40 -25.53 -1.88 -1.38
N THR A 41 -26.28 -1.22 -0.50
CA THR A 41 -25.85 -0.03 0.24
C THR A 41 -24.69 -0.35 1.18
N VAL A 42 -24.77 -1.45 1.95
CA VAL A 42 -23.66 -1.91 2.79
C VAL A 42 -22.42 -2.17 1.95
N ARG A 43 -22.55 -2.87 0.81
CA ARG A 43 -21.44 -3.11 -0.11
C ARG A 43 -20.85 -1.81 -0.66
N ALA A 44 -21.70 -0.87 -1.10
CA ALA A 44 -21.27 0.44 -1.59
C ALA A 44 -20.51 1.22 -0.51
N ASN A 45 -21.07 1.33 0.70
CA ASN A 45 -20.45 2.01 1.83
C ASN A 45 -19.12 1.36 2.22
N THR A 46 -19.05 0.02 2.22
CA THR A 46 -17.78 -0.70 2.50
C THR A 46 -16.74 -0.43 1.42
N SER A 47 -17.15 -0.41 0.14
CA SER A 47 -16.26 -0.08 -0.97
C SER A 47 -15.78 1.36 -0.89
N GLU A 48 -16.67 2.31 -0.58
CA GLU A 48 -16.33 3.72 -0.42
C GLU A 48 -15.36 3.93 0.74
N ALA A 49 -15.58 3.28 1.88
CA ALA A 49 -14.66 3.31 3.01
C ALA A 49 -13.27 2.74 2.67
N ILE A 50 -13.22 1.64 1.92
CA ILE A 50 -11.97 1.04 1.43
C ILE A 50 -11.28 2.01 0.46
N THR A 51 -12.00 2.55 -0.51
CA THR A 51 -11.46 3.49 -1.51
C THR A 51 -10.89 4.75 -0.84
N ASN A 52 -11.59 5.33 0.14
CA ASN A 52 -11.11 6.50 0.88
C ASN A 52 -9.82 6.20 1.66
N ASN A 53 -9.72 5.03 2.30
CA ASN A 53 -8.49 4.60 2.97
C ASN A 53 -7.34 4.42 1.98
N VAL A 54 -7.59 3.78 0.84
CA VAL A 54 -6.59 3.56 -0.21
C VAL A 54 -6.09 4.89 -0.80
N ILE A 55 -7.01 5.82 -1.11
CA ILE A 55 -6.64 7.15 -1.62
C ILE A 55 -5.80 7.91 -0.60
N THR A 56 -6.22 7.93 0.67
CA THR A 56 -5.48 8.57 1.77
C THR A 56 -4.07 7.99 1.89
N THR A 57 -3.96 6.67 1.83
CA THR A 57 -2.66 5.97 1.89
C THR A 57 -1.79 6.30 0.69
N MET A 58 -2.37 6.36 -0.52
CA MET A 58 -1.63 6.67 -1.74
C MET A 58 -1.11 8.11 -1.76
N ASN A 59 -1.90 9.07 -1.25
CA ASN A 59 -1.46 10.44 -1.07
C ASN A 59 -0.31 10.51 -0.05
N LEU A 60 -0.44 9.82 1.10
CA LEU A 60 0.62 9.75 2.10
C LEU A 60 1.92 9.18 1.53
N ILE A 61 1.85 8.09 0.75
CA ILE A 61 3.03 7.50 0.10
C ILE A 61 3.66 8.47 -0.90
N ARG A 62 2.84 9.19 -1.68
CA ARG A 62 3.32 10.21 -2.62
C ARG A 62 4.06 11.32 -1.87
N ASP A 63 3.49 11.85 -0.80
CA ASP A 63 4.09 12.92 0.00
C ASP A 63 5.41 12.49 0.63
N ILE A 64 5.46 11.28 1.21
CA ILE A 64 6.70 10.70 1.76
C ILE A 64 7.76 10.54 0.68
N SER A 65 7.37 10.02 -0.49
CA SER A 65 8.28 9.85 -1.63
C SER A 65 8.83 11.19 -2.12
N GLN A 66 7.97 12.20 -2.27
CA GLN A 66 8.37 13.54 -2.67
C GLN A 66 9.30 14.19 -1.64
N ALA A 67 8.97 14.11 -0.35
CA ALA A 67 9.83 14.61 0.72
C ALA A 67 11.20 13.91 0.74
N THR A 68 11.21 12.59 0.55
CA THR A 68 12.45 11.80 0.47
C THR A 68 13.28 12.19 -0.75
N GLN A 69 12.65 12.41 -1.91
CA GLN A 69 13.33 12.83 -3.13
C GLN A 69 13.91 14.24 -3.00
N HIS A 70 13.17 15.17 -2.40
CA HIS A 70 13.66 16.51 -2.08
C HIS A 70 14.87 16.45 -1.15
N ALA A 71 14.79 15.69 -0.06
CA ALA A 71 15.90 15.52 0.87
C ALA A 71 17.13 14.91 0.18
N LYS A 72 16.95 13.93 -0.71
CA LYS A 72 18.04 13.38 -1.53
C LYS A 72 18.68 14.43 -2.43
N ASN A 73 17.89 15.23 -3.12
CA ASN A 73 18.40 16.28 -4.01
C ASN A 73 19.15 17.36 -3.23
N GLU A 74 18.61 17.78 -2.08
CA GLU A 74 19.26 18.75 -1.19
C GLU A 74 20.60 18.22 -0.65
N LEU A 75 20.64 16.95 -0.24
CA LEU A 75 21.87 16.30 0.20
C LEU A 75 22.90 16.19 -0.92
N ALA A 76 22.48 15.84 -2.14
CA ALA A 76 23.36 15.80 -3.31
C ALA A 76 23.96 17.17 -3.60
N GLN A 77 23.14 18.22 -3.65
CA GLN A 77 23.59 19.60 -3.88
C GLN A 77 24.55 20.09 -2.79
N LYS A 78 24.26 19.79 -1.53
CA LYS A 78 25.14 20.15 -0.40
C LYS A 78 26.47 19.38 -0.45
N GLY A 79 26.43 18.12 -0.89
CA GLY A 79 27.61 17.31 -1.16
C GLY A 79 28.46 17.89 -2.28
N GLU A 80 27.88 18.21 -3.44
CA GLU A 80 28.58 18.84 -4.57
C GLU A 80 29.23 20.16 -4.16
N THR A 81 28.50 21.01 -3.44
CA THR A 81 29.03 22.29 -2.94
C THR A 81 30.23 22.06 -2.02
N ARG A 82 30.16 21.06 -1.13
CA ARG A 82 31.26 20.72 -0.22
C ARG A 82 32.47 20.17 -0.99
N ILE A 83 32.27 19.37 -2.03
CA ILE A 83 33.36 18.85 -2.88
C ILE A 83 34.07 20.01 -3.60
N VAL A 84 33.31 20.94 -4.18
CA VAL A 84 33.87 22.13 -4.84
C VAL A 84 34.69 22.97 -3.85
N TYR A 85 34.15 23.22 -2.67
CA TYR A 85 34.86 23.97 -1.62
C TYR A 85 36.17 23.28 -1.20
N ILE A 86 36.13 21.96 -0.97
CA ILE A 86 37.33 21.21 -0.57
C ILE A 86 38.37 21.25 -1.69
N ARG A 87 37.98 21.06 -2.95
CA ARG A 87 38.90 21.17 -4.09
C ARG A 87 39.55 22.55 -4.14
N GLN A 88 38.76 23.61 -3.99
CA GLN A 88 39.27 24.98 -3.97
C GLN A 88 40.27 25.23 -2.84
N ALA A 89 40.02 24.66 -1.66
CA ALA A 89 40.93 24.78 -0.51
C ALA A 89 42.24 24.00 -0.72
N LEU A 90 42.19 22.88 -1.44
CA LEU A 90 43.35 22.03 -1.73
C LEU A 90 44.22 22.56 -2.89
N GLU A 91 43.67 23.38 -3.80
CA GLU A 91 44.43 23.95 -4.92
C GLU A 91 45.68 24.74 -4.49
N GLY A 92 45.62 25.37 -3.31
CA GLY A 92 46.74 26.14 -2.73
C GLY A 92 47.73 25.32 -1.90
N ASP A 93 47.47 24.04 -1.64
CA ASP A 93 48.32 23.20 -0.80
C ASP A 93 49.30 22.37 -1.66
N PRO A 94 50.62 22.65 -1.61
CA PRO A 94 51.61 21.90 -2.38
C PRO A 94 51.69 20.43 -1.99
N CYS A 95 51.33 20.07 -0.74
CA CYS A 95 51.32 18.68 -0.27
C CYS A 95 50.13 17.88 -0.84
N ALA A 96 49.03 18.54 -1.22
CA ALA A 96 47.84 17.89 -1.77
C ALA A 96 47.95 17.57 -3.27
N ASN A 97 48.74 18.35 -4.01
CA ASN A 97 48.93 18.20 -5.46
C ASN A 97 50.13 17.34 -5.84
N GLN A 98 50.92 16.89 -4.87
CA GLN A 98 52.08 16.05 -5.10
C GLN A 98 51.70 14.57 -5.11
N LEU A 99 52.02 13.87 -6.20
CA LEU A 99 51.84 12.42 -6.27
C LEU A 99 52.67 11.73 -5.20
N VAL A 100 52.03 10.84 -4.44
CA VAL A 100 52.74 9.95 -3.52
C VAL A 100 53.63 9.01 -4.35
N PRO A 101 54.95 8.95 -4.09
CA PRO A 101 55.85 8.04 -4.80
C PRO A 101 55.36 6.60 -4.71
N ALA A 102 55.36 5.88 -5.84
CA ALA A 102 54.82 4.51 -5.92
C ALA A 102 55.42 3.58 -4.86
N ALA A 103 56.73 3.68 -4.61
CA ALA A 103 57.41 2.89 -3.59
C ALA A 103 56.83 3.10 -2.17
N ALA A 104 56.48 4.33 -1.80
CA ALA A 104 55.88 4.63 -0.51
C ALA A 104 54.43 4.14 -0.43
N ALA A 105 53.67 4.27 -1.53
CA ALA A 105 52.31 3.75 -1.62
C ALA A 105 52.29 2.21 -1.52
N ASP A 106 53.22 1.52 -2.18
CA ASP A 106 53.33 0.06 -2.15
C ASP A 106 53.74 -0.45 -0.76
N SER A 107 54.71 0.21 -0.10
CA SER A 107 55.08 -0.14 1.29
C SER A 107 53.91 0.01 2.27
N LEU A 108 53.11 1.08 2.13
CA LEU A 108 51.91 1.28 2.96
C LEU A 108 50.84 0.22 2.67
N ARG A 109 50.68 -0.17 1.41
CA ARG A 109 49.72 -1.18 0.98
C ARG A 109 50.11 -2.57 1.49
N GLU A 110 51.38 -2.93 1.40
CA GLU A 110 51.92 -4.18 1.94
C GLU A 110 51.78 -4.25 3.46
N TYR A 111 52.06 -3.14 4.17
CA TYR A 111 51.85 -3.07 5.61
C TYR A 111 50.36 -3.23 5.98
N ALA A 112 49.44 -2.56 5.26
CA ALA A 112 48.01 -2.69 5.48
C ALA A 112 47.51 -4.13 5.23
N ASP A 113 48.02 -4.79 4.18
CA ASP A 113 47.70 -6.18 3.86
C ASP A 113 48.23 -7.14 4.94
N SER A 114 49.40 -6.86 5.55
CA SER A 114 49.94 -7.63 6.68
C SER A 114 49.10 -7.51 7.96
N LEU A 115 48.43 -6.37 8.16
CA LEU A 115 47.54 -6.14 9.29
C LEU A 115 46.16 -6.77 9.11
N ARG A 116 45.82 -7.18 7.89
CA ARG A 116 44.54 -7.85 7.63
C ARG A 116 44.68 -9.32 8.07
N PRO A 117 43.96 -9.78 9.11
CA PRO A 117 44.04 -11.16 9.52
C PRO A 117 43.60 -12.04 8.35
N SER A 118 44.51 -12.87 7.86
CA SER A 118 44.20 -13.87 6.85
C SER A 118 43.25 -14.89 7.49
N THR A 119 41.95 -14.71 7.32
CA THR A 119 40.95 -15.74 7.57
C THR A 119 41.06 -16.77 6.44
N GLY A 120 42.13 -17.57 6.50
CA GLY A 120 42.49 -18.57 5.51
C GLY A 120 43.20 -19.76 6.14
N GLY A 121 42.91 -20.05 7.41
CA GLY A 121 43.25 -21.32 8.04
C GLY A 121 42.25 -22.38 7.63
N THR A 122 42.43 -23.01 6.47
CA THR A 122 41.95 -24.38 6.31
C THR A 122 42.88 -25.28 7.10
N ASP A 123 42.47 -25.54 8.34
CA ASP A 123 42.88 -26.67 9.15
C ASP A 123 42.73 -27.96 8.32
N LYS A 124 43.85 -28.55 7.92
CA LYS A 124 43.87 -29.88 7.30
C LYS A 124 44.28 -30.89 8.38
N ARG A 125 43.26 -31.57 8.89
CA ARG A 125 43.36 -32.90 9.48
C ARG A 125 43.90 -33.92 8.48
#